data_AF-A0A8J2AXK2-F1
#
_entry.id   AF-A0A8J2AXK2-F1
#
_cell.length_a   1.000
_cell.length_b   1.000
_cell.length_c   1.000
_cell.angle_alpha   90.00
_cell.angle_beta   90.00
_cell.angle_gamma   90.00
#
_symmetry.space_group_name_H-M   'P 1'
#
loop_
_entity.id
_entity.type
_entity.pdbx_description
1 polymer ?
#
loop_
_entity_poly.entity_id
_entity_poly.type
_entity_poly.pdbx_seq_one_letter_code
_entity_poly.pdbx_strand_id
1 'polypeptide(L)'
;MKVPTQGSSLRSGQRRSRMAPSASRSSPLCNSRQVVLSAVAGLLTAHRASASIGIVPPMGGITPQFDLEPKAMFRHNTSELHCPDRELIHPCTTELTGYLKGKNIRDEGYKQAAYDCARTVYDSVDDFWITKNMTHLLLDLDTSTHFFDKNLTQESSFFQLGLKFGRKLIYHPECVGEFDSKDPLECRCSNLYGKIILLKLKLLGMWNEAYELFDELKAFEWDGKVKKLAAGEAFPWHHIQQTPQMFMPTLEALPVWPRERMDELPIWKVLEDNYPIFLEETLEAYARDTSLAQDAYPFLFQGGNWNQILLFHNRNYTEACEKSFPKTCAILKRELPKRDLHNYPWTSNQNEQVLVLRLKVGTDVETHCGPANNILNVHLGLKGTKGAKLIVANETYGWEEGKVIAWDGSFDHRVHCLECVEDRYIMMVRYMHPGVTPDHYRGSRQTHYEKLPAEWLEKWDKEDLKDVDDDL
;
A
#
# COMPACT_ATOMS: atom_id res chain seq x y z
N MET A 1 40.70 34.27 -37.80
CA MET A 1 42.02 34.88 -37.58
C MET A 1 42.30 34.91 -36.09
N LYS A 2 43.42 34.27 -35.70
CA LYS A 2 44.29 34.53 -34.53
C LYS A 2 43.71 34.69 -33.12
N VAL A 3 43.97 33.65 -32.32
CA VAL A 3 44.38 33.70 -30.90
C VAL A 3 45.74 34.44 -30.79
N PRO A 4 46.05 35.10 -29.66
CA PRO A 4 46.99 34.55 -28.63
C PRO A 4 46.62 35.01 -27.19
N THR A 5 47.09 34.50 -26.05
CA THR A 5 47.99 33.43 -25.60
C THR A 5 47.89 33.31 -24.06
N GLN A 6 47.95 32.06 -23.59
CA GLN A 6 48.63 31.48 -22.42
C GLN A 6 49.11 32.30 -21.20
N GLY A 7 48.90 31.69 -20.02
CA GLY A 7 49.70 31.88 -18.81
C GLY A 7 49.45 30.76 -17.78
N SER A 8 50.25 29.70 -17.83
CA SER A 8 50.24 28.52 -16.95
C SER A 8 51.02 28.73 -15.64
N SER A 9 50.60 28.10 -14.53
CA SER A 9 51.54 27.59 -13.52
C SER A 9 50.94 26.40 -12.74
N LEU A 10 51.58 25.25 -12.90
CA LEU A 10 51.47 24.04 -12.10
C LEU A 10 52.35 24.18 -10.85
N ARG A 11 51.88 23.76 -9.68
CA ARG A 11 52.71 23.09 -8.67
C ARG A 11 51.93 22.03 -7.89
N SER A 12 52.52 20.85 -7.93
CA SER A 12 52.19 19.60 -7.26
C SER A 12 52.46 19.63 -5.74
N GLY A 13 51.65 18.90 -4.98
CA GLY A 13 51.93 18.52 -3.59
C GLY A 13 51.04 17.36 -3.13
N GLN A 14 51.65 16.21 -2.84
CA GLN A 14 51.04 14.90 -2.59
C GLN A 14 50.34 14.73 -1.23
N ARG A 15 49.31 13.87 -1.26
CA ARG A 15 48.90 12.83 -0.29
C ARG A 15 48.81 13.19 1.20
N ARG A 16 47.58 13.13 1.72
CA ARG A 16 47.25 12.32 2.91
C ARG A 16 45.90 11.64 2.75
N SER A 17 45.94 10.31 2.73
CA SER A 17 44.82 9.40 2.91
C SER A 17 44.23 9.54 4.31
N ARG A 18 42.91 9.74 4.42
CA ARG A 18 42.15 9.35 5.61
C ARG A 18 40.84 8.68 5.19
N MET A 19 40.61 7.56 5.85
CA MET A 19 39.53 6.60 5.68
C MET A 19 38.14 7.21 5.87
N ALA A 20 37.18 6.59 5.18
CA ALA A 20 35.75 6.77 5.33
C ALA A 20 35.27 6.57 6.80
N PRO A 21 34.05 7.00 7.09
CA PRO A 21 33.02 5.98 7.22
C PRO A 21 31.78 6.27 6.38
N SER A 22 31.42 5.25 5.60
CA SER A 22 30.11 5.01 5.02
C SER A 22 29.08 4.80 6.13
N ALA A 23 28.00 5.58 6.13
CA ALA A 23 26.75 5.23 6.79
C ALA A 23 25.58 5.98 6.14
N SER A 24 25.33 5.73 4.86
CA SER A 24 24.02 5.99 4.27
C SER A 24 23.09 4.87 4.75
N ARG A 25 22.38 5.08 5.86
CA ARG A 25 21.21 4.26 6.18
C ARG A 25 20.05 4.77 5.32
N SER A 26 20.01 4.29 4.08
CA SER A 26 18.81 4.28 3.27
C SER A 26 17.82 3.31 3.94
N SER A 27 16.72 3.84 4.47
CA SER A 27 15.57 3.03 4.89
C SER A 27 14.95 2.38 3.64
N PRO A 28 14.90 1.04 3.52
CA PRO A 28 14.22 0.40 2.42
C PRO A 28 12.87 -0.15 2.92
N LEU A 29 11.75 0.35 2.38
CA LEU A 29 10.48 -0.35 2.47
C LEU A 29 9.90 -0.59 1.07
N CYS A 30 9.46 -1.85 0.89
CA CYS A 30 8.68 -2.44 -0.19
C CYS A 30 9.33 -2.57 -1.59
N ASN A 31 9.79 -3.78 -1.92
CA ASN A 31 9.55 -4.37 -3.24
C ASN A 31 9.69 -5.90 -3.26
N SER A 32 8.68 -6.57 -3.79
CA SER A 32 8.68 -7.97 -4.20
C SER A 32 9.63 -8.15 -5.39
N ARG A 33 10.65 -9.00 -5.26
CA ARG A 33 11.50 -9.44 -6.39
C ARG A 33 11.50 -10.96 -6.55
N GLN A 34 11.16 -11.34 -7.78
CA GLN A 34 11.59 -12.49 -8.58
C GLN A 34 12.65 -13.43 -7.98
N VAL A 35 12.41 -14.74 -8.16
CA VAL A 35 13.48 -15.73 -8.29
C VAL A 35 13.34 -16.45 -9.63
N VAL A 36 14.40 -16.33 -10.42
CA VAL A 36 14.72 -17.13 -11.61
C VAL A 36 15.21 -18.50 -11.12
N LEU A 37 14.53 -19.59 -11.49
CA LEU A 37 15.00 -20.96 -11.28
C LEU A 37 16.02 -21.33 -12.35
N SER A 38 17.28 -21.55 -11.95
CA SER A 38 18.22 -22.35 -12.71
C SER A 38 18.47 -23.65 -11.95
N ALA A 39 18.00 -24.74 -12.52
CA ALA A 39 18.20 -26.11 -12.04
C ALA A 39 19.61 -26.58 -12.39
N VAL A 40 20.32 -27.15 -11.42
CA VAL A 40 21.41 -28.10 -11.67
C VAL A 40 21.23 -29.28 -10.73
N ALA A 41 21.06 -30.45 -11.34
CA ALA A 41 20.94 -31.75 -10.69
C ALA A 41 22.30 -32.27 -10.20
N GLY A 42 22.29 -33.05 -9.11
CA GLY A 42 23.46 -33.82 -8.67
C GLY A 42 23.12 -34.75 -7.50
N LEU A 43 22.92 -36.03 -7.81
CA LEU A 43 22.76 -37.15 -6.87
C LEU A 43 23.98 -37.30 -5.94
N LEU A 44 23.77 -37.77 -4.69
CA LEU A 44 24.20 -39.11 -4.21
C LEU A 44 24.09 -39.26 -2.68
N THR A 45 23.54 -40.40 -2.29
CA THR A 45 23.44 -40.98 -0.93
C THR A 45 24.69 -41.81 -0.57
N ALA A 46 25.11 -41.80 0.71
CA ALA A 46 25.70 -42.93 1.50
C ALA A 46 26.33 -42.39 2.80
N HIS A 47 25.88 -42.72 4.02
CA HIS A 47 26.10 -43.92 4.86
C HIS A 47 27.32 -43.89 5.83
N ARG A 48 26.98 -44.19 7.11
CA ARG A 48 27.76 -44.82 8.22
C ARG A 48 28.69 -44.02 9.15
N ALA A 49 28.19 -43.83 10.38
CA ALA A 49 28.63 -44.37 11.69
C ALA A 49 30.12 -44.36 12.11
N SER A 50 30.39 -43.85 13.34
CA SER A 50 30.92 -44.65 14.46
C SER A 50 30.94 -43.86 15.79
N ALA A 51 30.86 -44.60 16.91
CA ALA A 51 30.87 -44.19 18.33
C ALA A 51 32.29 -43.77 18.81
N SER A 52 32.62 -43.29 20.02
CA SER A 52 32.06 -43.43 21.39
C SER A 52 32.92 -42.59 22.37
N ILE A 53 32.50 -42.56 23.65
CA ILE A 53 33.24 -42.35 24.92
C ILE A 53 33.02 -40.99 25.58
N GLY A 54 32.46 -41.06 26.80
CA GLY A 54 32.04 -39.93 27.62
C GLY A 54 33.02 -39.53 28.73
N ILE A 55 32.74 -38.35 29.29
CA ILE A 55 33.26 -37.83 30.56
C ILE A 55 32.11 -37.04 31.22
N VAL A 56 31.93 -37.21 32.52
CA VAL A 56 30.98 -36.54 33.45
C VAL A 56 31.80 -36.21 34.72
N PRO A 57 31.54 -35.19 35.57
CA PRO A 57 30.63 -34.00 35.56
C PRO A 57 31.40 -32.66 35.86
N PRO A 58 30.77 -31.50 36.16
CA PRO A 58 30.16 -31.23 37.47
C PRO A 58 28.75 -30.61 37.41
N MET A 59 27.94 -30.92 38.43
CA MET A 59 26.74 -30.17 38.78
C MET A 59 27.10 -28.77 39.29
N GLY A 60 26.30 -27.77 38.93
CA GLY A 60 26.31 -26.45 39.57
C GLY A 60 26.44 -25.31 38.58
N GLY A 61 25.30 -24.83 38.09
CA GLY A 61 25.22 -23.66 37.25
C GLY A 61 23.83 -23.54 36.65
N ILE A 62 22.84 -23.22 37.49
CA ILE A 62 21.58 -22.64 36.99
C ILE A 62 21.96 -21.28 36.42
N THR A 63 22.36 -21.27 35.15
CA THR A 63 22.23 -20.07 34.33
C THR A 63 20.73 -19.92 34.08
N PRO A 64 20.13 -18.75 34.35
CA PRO A 64 18.76 -18.51 33.92
C PRO A 64 18.79 -18.64 32.40
N GLN A 65 18.22 -19.73 31.89
CA GLN A 65 17.83 -19.79 30.51
C GLN A 65 16.71 -18.75 30.42
N PHE A 66 17.05 -17.57 29.92
CA PHE A 66 16.05 -16.61 29.47
C PHE A 66 15.22 -17.36 28.43
N ASP A 67 14.08 -17.88 28.86
CA ASP A 67 13.10 -18.44 27.95
C ASP A 67 12.85 -17.37 26.89
N LEU A 68 13.10 -17.76 25.64
CA LEU A 68 12.84 -16.93 24.47
C LEU A 68 11.39 -16.49 24.55
N GLU A 69 11.16 -15.22 24.87
CA GLU A 69 9.83 -14.64 24.86
C GLU A 69 9.11 -15.05 23.58
N PRO A 70 7.87 -15.53 23.63
CA PRO A 70 7.20 -16.04 22.44
C PRO A 70 7.02 -14.90 21.42
N LYS A 71 7.95 -14.85 20.46
CA LYS A 71 7.97 -13.92 19.32
C LYS A 71 6.96 -14.39 18.27
N ALA A 72 6.04 -13.49 17.93
CA ALA A 72 5.01 -13.57 16.89
C ALA A 72 3.85 -14.57 17.11
N MET A 73 2.61 -14.05 17.13
CA MET A 73 1.38 -14.85 16.97
C MET A 73 1.05 -15.19 15.51
N PHE A 74 1.61 -14.45 14.54
CA PHE A 74 1.32 -14.60 13.11
C PHE A 74 2.62 -14.83 12.34
N ARG A 75 2.70 -15.97 11.64
CA ARG A 75 3.71 -16.23 10.60
C ARG A 75 2.93 -16.50 9.31
N HIS A 76 3.22 -15.80 8.23
CA HIS A 76 2.63 -16.13 6.92
C HIS A 76 3.08 -17.53 6.48
N ASN A 77 2.25 -18.25 5.71
CA ASN A 77 2.52 -19.62 5.22
C ASN A 77 3.85 -19.77 4.44
N THR A 78 4.47 -18.65 4.02
CA THR A 78 5.76 -18.60 3.31
C THR A 78 6.94 -18.17 4.18
N SER A 79 6.77 -17.97 5.50
CA SER A 79 7.81 -17.44 6.41
C SER A 79 8.33 -16.03 6.05
N GLU A 80 7.68 -15.32 5.13
CA GLU A 80 8.04 -13.95 4.78
C GLU A 80 7.19 -12.96 5.60
N LEU A 81 7.86 -12.03 6.26
CA LEU A 81 7.25 -10.85 6.85
C LEU A 81 7.10 -9.79 5.74
N HIS A 82 5.93 -9.18 5.61
CA HIS A 82 5.71 -8.04 4.69
C HIS A 82 6.65 -6.83 4.98
N CYS A 83 7.33 -6.81 6.12
CA CYS A 83 8.47 -5.96 6.41
C CYS A 83 9.59 -6.79 7.07
N PRO A 84 10.78 -6.91 6.46
CA PRO A 84 11.88 -7.70 6.99
C PRO A 84 12.48 -7.17 8.30
N ASP A 85 12.14 -5.95 8.74
CA ASP A 85 12.62 -5.35 10.00
C ASP A 85 11.76 -5.70 11.24
N ARG A 86 10.79 -6.62 11.10
CA ARG A 86 9.84 -6.97 12.17
C ARG A 86 10.38 -8.06 13.10
N GLU A 87 10.93 -7.69 14.25
CA GLU A 87 10.67 -8.52 15.44
C GLU A 87 9.26 -8.17 15.93
N LEU A 88 8.26 -8.97 15.55
CA LEU A 88 6.89 -8.86 16.05
C LEU A 88 6.85 -9.22 17.55
N ILE A 89 7.28 -8.27 18.38
CA ILE A 89 7.13 -8.34 19.83
C ILE A 89 5.67 -8.00 20.11
N HIS A 90 4.92 -9.00 20.56
CA HIS A 90 3.58 -8.83 21.10
C HIS A 90 3.66 -9.16 22.60
N PRO A 91 3.58 -8.17 23.49
CA PRO A 91 3.73 -8.41 24.93
C PRO A 91 2.69 -9.38 25.50
N CYS A 92 1.54 -9.54 24.81
CA CYS A 92 0.42 -10.37 25.21
C CYS A 92 0.33 -11.70 24.44
N THR A 93 1.45 -12.23 23.91
CA THR A 93 1.42 -13.46 23.09
C THR A 93 0.77 -14.62 23.83
N THR A 94 1.04 -14.81 25.13
CA THR A 94 0.52 -15.92 25.93
C THR A 94 -1.00 -15.84 26.06
N GLU A 95 -1.51 -14.69 26.49
CA GLU A 95 -2.93 -14.46 26.77
C GLU A 95 -3.74 -14.50 25.48
N LEU A 96 -3.27 -13.81 24.43
CA LEU A 96 -3.95 -13.77 23.14
C LEU A 96 -3.93 -15.13 22.44
N THR A 97 -2.81 -15.88 22.51
CA THR A 97 -2.76 -17.26 22.00
C THR A 97 -3.69 -18.17 22.78
N GLY A 98 -3.76 -18.01 24.11
CA GLY A 98 -4.69 -18.74 24.98
C GLY A 98 -6.14 -18.49 24.56
N TYR A 99 -6.51 -17.24 24.30
CA TYR A 99 -7.82 -16.88 23.79
C TYR A 99 -8.12 -17.54 22.43
N LEU A 100 -7.18 -17.49 21.48
CA LEU A 100 -7.37 -18.08 20.13
C LEU A 100 -7.45 -19.62 20.14
N LYS A 101 -6.72 -20.27 21.05
CA LYS A 101 -6.66 -21.75 21.16
C LYS A 101 -7.70 -22.33 22.12
N GLY A 102 -8.41 -21.49 22.88
CA GLY A 102 -9.45 -21.90 23.81
C GLY A 102 -10.52 -22.73 23.10
N LYS A 103 -10.50 -24.06 23.30
CA LYS A 103 -11.38 -25.02 22.60
C LYS A 103 -12.88 -24.84 22.92
N ASN A 104 -13.23 -23.97 23.85
CA ASN A 104 -14.62 -23.62 24.18
C ASN A 104 -14.82 -22.11 24.07
N ILE A 105 -15.66 -21.71 23.11
CA ILE A 105 -16.13 -20.34 22.84
C ILE A 105 -16.81 -19.65 24.06
N ARG A 106 -16.93 -20.32 25.21
CA ARG A 106 -17.69 -19.87 26.39
C ARG A 106 -16.83 -19.54 27.62
N ASP A 107 -15.50 -19.57 27.52
CA ASP A 107 -14.65 -19.28 28.66
C ASP A 107 -14.23 -17.80 28.66
N GLU A 108 -15.16 -16.94 29.13
CA GLU A 108 -15.00 -15.48 29.26
C GLU A 108 -13.68 -15.08 29.96
N GLY A 109 -13.13 -15.97 30.81
CA GLY A 109 -11.86 -15.74 31.50
C GLY A 109 -10.66 -15.55 30.58
N TYR A 110 -10.54 -16.32 29.49
CA TYR A 110 -9.42 -16.17 28.55
C TYR A 110 -9.55 -14.90 27.70
N LYS A 111 -10.77 -14.57 27.29
CA LYS A 111 -11.06 -13.33 26.56
C LYS A 111 -10.72 -12.11 27.42
N GLN A 112 -11.18 -12.12 28.67
CA GLN A 112 -10.95 -11.05 29.63
C GLN A 112 -9.45 -10.90 29.94
N ALA A 113 -8.72 -12.00 30.19
CA ALA A 113 -7.27 -11.95 30.44
C ALA A 113 -6.49 -11.39 29.24
N ALA A 114 -6.84 -11.79 28.02
CA ALA A 114 -6.24 -11.25 26.79
C ALA A 114 -6.53 -9.76 26.61
N TYR A 115 -7.77 -9.34 26.87
CA TYR A 115 -8.16 -7.94 26.83
C TYR A 115 -7.44 -7.12 27.89
N ASP A 116 -7.37 -7.60 29.13
CA ASP A 116 -6.69 -6.92 30.23
C ASP A 116 -5.19 -6.78 30.00
N CYS A 117 -4.55 -7.79 29.41
CA CYS A 117 -3.16 -7.66 28.98
C CYS A 117 -3.02 -6.56 27.93
N ALA A 118 -3.81 -6.61 26.85
CA ALA A 118 -3.72 -5.62 25.76
C ALA A 118 -4.01 -4.20 26.27
N ARG A 119 -4.96 -4.04 27.18
CA ARG A 119 -5.28 -2.77 27.85
C ARG A 119 -4.11 -2.30 28.71
N THR A 120 -3.50 -3.20 29.49
CA THR A 120 -2.32 -2.88 30.31
C THR A 120 -1.17 -2.41 29.43
N VAL A 121 -0.94 -3.05 28.28
CA VAL A 121 0.06 -2.60 27.30
C VAL A 121 -0.26 -1.20 26.78
N TYR A 122 -1.52 -0.94 26.42
CA TYR A 122 -1.95 0.40 25.98
C TYR A 122 -1.65 1.48 27.02
N ASP A 123 -1.98 1.20 28.29
CA ASP A 123 -1.86 2.12 29.42
C ASP A 123 -0.40 2.35 29.86
N SER A 124 0.50 1.39 29.62
CA SER A 124 1.86 1.38 30.20
C SER A 124 3.01 1.47 29.19
N VAL A 125 2.76 1.26 27.90
CA VAL A 125 3.80 1.21 26.86
C VAL A 125 3.62 2.31 25.84
N ASP A 126 4.64 3.16 25.71
CA ASP A 126 4.76 4.19 24.68
C ASP A 126 5.79 3.83 23.59
N ASP A 127 6.25 2.57 23.55
CA ASP A 127 7.16 2.14 22.48
C ASP A 127 6.46 2.12 21.12
N PHE A 128 7.13 2.68 20.11
CA PHE A 128 6.63 2.77 18.75
C PHE A 128 6.29 1.40 18.15
N TRP A 129 7.21 0.44 18.26
CA TRP A 129 7.07 -0.86 17.63
C TRP A 129 6.00 -1.70 18.30
N ILE A 130 5.91 -1.65 19.63
CA ILE A 130 4.83 -2.32 20.36
C ILE A 130 3.48 -1.70 19.99
N THR A 131 3.35 -0.37 19.99
CA THR A 131 2.10 0.32 19.62
C THR A 131 1.67 -0.05 18.19
N LYS A 132 2.63 -0.04 17.25
CA LYS A 132 2.42 -0.45 15.87
C LYS A 132 1.98 -1.90 15.74
N ASN A 133 2.68 -2.83 16.39
CA ASN A 133 2.38 -4.25 16.33
C ASN A 133 1.01 -4.56 16.94
N MET A 134 0.66 -3.93 18.06
CA MET A 134 -0.66 -4.06 18.68
C MET A 134 -1.77 -3.47 17.79
N THR A 135 -1.53 -2.34 17.12
CA THR A 135 -2.46 -1.76 16.14
C THR A 135 -2.73 -2.74 14.99
N HIS A 136 -1.68 -3.27 14.36
CA HIS A 136 -1.80 -4.24 13.27
C HIS A 136 -2.59 -5.47 13.68
N LEU A 137 -2.29 -5.97 14.87
CA LEU A 137 -2.87 -7.17 15.42
C LEU A 137 -4.35 -7.01 15.74
N LEU A 138 -4.70 -5.99 16.52
CA LEU A 138 -6.06 -5.82 17.05
C LEU A 138 -7.05 -5.33 15.99
N LEU A 139 -6.57 -4.70 14.91
CA LEU A 139 -7.39 -4.29 13.77
C LEU A 139 -7.34 -5.28 12.60
N ASP A 140 -6.65 -6.42 12.78
CA ASP A 140 -6.44 -7.46 11.77
C ASP A 140 -5.96 -6.90 10.42
N LEU A 141 -5.00 -5.96 10.43
CA LEU A 141 -4.60 -5.22 9.22
C LEU A 141 -3.89 -6.09 8.18
N ASP A 142 -3.36 -7.25 8.60
CA ASP A 142 -2.60 -8.16 7.74
C ASP A 142 -3.45 -9.40 7.30
N THR A 143 -4.75 -9.47 7.64
CA THR A 143 -5.60 -10.64 7.36
C THR A 143 -7.06 -10.26 7.05
N SER A 144 -7.77 -11.04 6.24
CA SER A 144 -9.22 -10.87 6.01
C SER A 144 -10.13 -11.54 7.04
N THR A 145 -9.56 -12.35 7.93
CA THR A 145 -10.32 -13.01 9.01
C THR A 145 -10.14 -12.24 10.30
N HIS A 146 -11.22 -11.75 10.89
CA HIS A 146 -11.18 -11.10 12.19
C HIS A 146 -11.02 -12.13 13.31
N PHE A 147 -9.80 -12.26 13.84
CA PHE A 147 -9.48 -13.33 14.80
C PHE A 147 -10.00 -13.03 16.20
N PHE A 148 -9.94 -11.77 16.62
CA PHE A 148 -10.36 -11.35 17.96
C PHE A 148 -11.85 -11.02 18.05
N ASP A 149 -12.43 -10.56 16.96
CA ASP A 149 -13.83 -10.13 16.87
C ASP A 149 -14.48 -10.71 15.61
N LYS A 150 -14.83 -12.01 15.65
CA LYS A 150 -15.42 -12.74 14.50
C LYS A 150 -16.65 -12.07 13.89
N ASN A 151 -17.43 -11.39 14.72
CA ASN A 151 -18.55 -10.54 14.29
C ASN A 151 -18.16 -9.10 14.63
N LEU A 152 -17.46 -8.45 13.72
CA LEU A 152 -17.01 -7.09 13.94
C LEU A 152 -18.21 -6.15 14.05
N THR A 153 -18.34 -5.48 15.19
CA THR A 153 -19.37 -4.48 15.46
C THR A 153 -18.76 -3.28 16.16
N GLN A 154 -19.50 -2.18 16.27
CA GLN A 154 -19.08 -1.03 17.08
C GLN A 154 -18.81 -1.41 18.57
N GLU A 155 -19.41 -2.48 19.10
CA GLU A 155 -19.24 -2.93 20.49
C GLU A 155 -18.04 -3.88 20.68
N SER A 156 -17.32 -4.22 19.61
CA SER A 156 -16.20 -5.15 19.62
C SER A 156 -15.03 -4.62 20.45
N SER A 157 -14.78 -5.25 21.60
CA SER A 157 -13.85 -4.73 22.61
C SER A 157 -12.39 -4.67 22.14
N PHE A 158 -11.90 -5.71 21.44
CA PHE A 158 -10.51 -5.71 20.94
C PHE A 158 -10.35 -4.72 19.80
N PHE A 159 -11.32 -4.64 18.90
CA PHE A 159 -11.33 -3.64 17.85
C PHE A 159 -11.31 -2.21 18.38
N GLN A 160 -12.17 -1.88 19.36
CA GLN A 160 -12.18 -0.56 20.01
C GLN A 160 -10.83 -0.24 20.65
N LEU A 161 -10.19 -1.22 21.29
CA LEU A 161 -8.83 -1.07 21.81
C LEU A 161 -7.80 -0.87 20.68
N GLY A 162 -7.94 -1.58 19.55
CA GLY A 162 -7.15 -1.39 18.34
C GLY A 162 -7.26 0.02 17.77
N LEU A 163 -8.46 0.61 17.76
CA LEU A 163 -8.67 2.01 17.36
C LEU A 163 -7.91 2.97 18.28
N LYS A 164 -7.89 2.71 19.59
CA LYS A 164 -7.11 3.51 20.56
C LYS A 164 -5.61 3.41 20.29
N PHE A 165 -5.07 2.20 20.08
CA PHE A 165 -3.68 2.01 19.68
C PHE A 165 -3.37 2.75 18.37
N GLY A 166 -4.25 2.66 17.38
CA GLY A 166 -4.11 3.37 16.12
C GLY A 166 -4.07 4.89 16.28
N ARG A 167 -4.97 5.48 17.08
CA ARG A 167 -4.94 6.92 17.39
C ARG A 167 -3.66 7.32 18.12
N LYS A 168 -3.21 6.52 19.09
CA LYS A 168 -1.92 6.72 19.78
C LYS A 168 -0.75 6.71 18.80
N LEU A 169 -0.79 5.84 17.80
CA LEU A 169 0.25 5.70 16.79
C LEU A 169 0.31 6.88 15.81
N ILE A 170 -0.84 7.45 15.41
CA ILE A 170 -0.89 8.61 14.51
C ILE A 170 -0.04 9.77 15.07
N TYR A 171 -0.11 10.00 16.37
CA TYR A 171 0.59 11.11 17.06
C TYR A 171 1.87 10.69 17.78
N HIS A 172 2.30 9.45 17.60
CA HIS A 172 3.54 8.97 18.22
C HIS A 172 4.74 9.79 17.71
N PRO A 173 5.72 10.16 18.56
CA PRO A 173 6.87 10.98 18.15
C PRO A 173 7.60 10.50 16.89
N GLU A 174 7.79 9.20 16.74
CA GLU A 174 8.37 8.58 15.53
C GLU A 174 7.54 8.83 14.27
N CYS A 175 6.21 8.88 14.38
CA CYS A 175 5.31 9.11 13.24
C CYS A 175 5.23 10.58 12.87
N VAL A 176 5.01 11.47 13.84
CA VAL A 176 4.94 12.91 13.57
C VAL A 176 6.31 13.49 13.19
N GLY A 177 7.42 12.88 13.65
CA GLY A 177 8.77 13.22 13.20
C GLY A 177 9.01 12.99 11.70
N GLU A 178 8.15 12.21 11.02
CA GLU A 178 8.20 12.05 9.57
C GLU A 178 7.77 13.31 8.81
N PHE A 179 7.08 14.26 9.44
CA PHE A 179 6.79 15.54 8.82
C PHE A 179 8.06 16.37 8.57
N ASP A 180 9.08 16.25 9.44
CA ASP A 180 10.39 16.87 9.22
C ASP A 180 11.24 16.09 8.20
N SER A 181 11.25 14.76 8.32
CA SER A 181 12.23 13.91 7.63
C SER A 181 11.78 13.41 6.25
N LYS A 182 10.48 13.44 5.93
CA LYS A 182 9.94 12.98 4.65
C LYS A 182 9.24 14.10 3.87
N ASP A 183 9.24 13.97 2.55
CA ASP A 183 8.53 14.87 1.66
C ASP A 183 7.01 14.57 1.60
N PRO A 184 6.17 15.53 1.15
CA PRO A 184 4.72 15.35 1.06
C PRO A 184 4.25 14.15 0.24
N LEU A 185 5.00 13.76 -0.79
CA LEU A 185 4.67 12.61 -1.66
C LEU A 185 5.34 11.30 -1.23
N GLU A 186 5.84 11.24 0.00
CA GLU A 186 6.33 10.02 0.64
C GLU A 186 5.30 9.45 1.62
N CYS A 187 5.25 8.12 1.75
CA CYS A 187 4.38 7.47 2.73
C CYS A 187 4.81 7.86 4.15
N ARG A 188 3.92 8.57 4.86
CA ARG A 188 4.08 8.94 6.27
C ARG A 188 3.24 8.07 7.18
N CYS A 189 3.79 7.71 8.35
CA CYS A 189 3.13 6.90 9.37
C CYS A 189 1.79 7.53 9.79
N SER A 190 1.80 8.82 10.14
CA SER A 190 0.59 9.52 10.61
C SER A 190 -0.51 9.51 9.55
N ASN A 191 -0.18 9.77 8.28
CA ASN A 191 -1.13 9.72 7.16
C ASN A 191 -1.66 8.30 6.90
N LEU A 192 -0.80 7.28 6.97
CA LEU A 192 -1.18 5.88 6.81
C LEU A 192 -2.19 5.44 7.87
N TYR A 193 -1.88 5.66 9.16
CA TYR A 193 -2.78 5.25 10.23
C TYR A 193 -4.02 6.14 10.31
N GLY A 194 -3.92 7.44 10.02
CA GLY A 194 -5.09 8.30 9.87
C GLY A 194 -6.08 7.74 8.84
N LYS A 195 -5.60 7.38 7.65
CA LYS A 195 -6.40 6.72 6.62
C LYS A 195 -7.01 5.40 7.12
N ILE A 196 -6.22 4.51 7.72
CA ILE A 196 -6.68 3.19 8.16
C ILE A 196 -7.78 3.32 9.21
N ILE A 197 -7.58 4.17 10.22
CA ILE A 197 -8.54 4.36 11.32
C ILE A 197 -9.83 5.01 10.79
N LEU A 198 -9.74 6.01 9.91
CA LEU A 198 -10.92 6.57 9.25
C LEU A 198 -11.70 5.51 8.47
N LEU A 199 -11.03 4.68 7.67
CA LEU A 199 -11.70 3.59 6.92
C LEU A 199 -12.38 2.60 7.86
N LYS A 200 -11.71 2.18 8.93
CA LYS A 200 -12.25 1.24 9.92
C LYS A 200 -13.48 1.80 10.65
N LEU A 201 -13.47 3.09 11.02
CA LEU A 201 -14.64 3.77 11.60
C LEU A 201 -15.82 3.82 10.61
N LYS A 202 -15.56 4.22 9.37
CA LYS A 202 -16.58 4.29 8.30
C LYS A 202 -17.20 2.92 8.01
N LEU A 203 -16.38 1.86 7.97
CA LEU A 203 -16.84 0.48 7.76
C LEU A 203 -17.82 -0.01 8.83
N LEU A 204 -17.68 0.47 10.07
CA LEU A 204 -18.58 0.12 11.18
C LEU A 204 -19.75 1.09 11.35
N GLY A 205 -19.89 2.08 10.47
CA GLY A 205 -20.94 3.09 10.59
C GLY A 205 -20.72 4.08 11.75
N MET A 206 -19.52 4.11 12.34
CA MET A 206 -19.11 5.06 13.38
C MET A 206 -18.76 6.42 12.75
N TRP A 207 -19.75 7.03 12.09
CA TRP A 207 -19.54 8.24 11.29
C TRP A 207 -19.20 9.46 12.13
N ASN A 208 -19.78 9.60 13.33
CA ASN A 208 -19.48 10.73 14.21
C ASN A 208 -18.00 10.71 14.62
N GLU A 209 -17.50 9.57 15.07
CA GLU A 209 -16.11 9.38 15.45
C GLU A 209 -15.16 9.52 14.25
N ALA A 210 -15.61 9.14 13.05
CA ALA A 210 -14.86 9.37 11.82
C ALA A 210 -14.72 10.86 11.50
N TYR A 211 -15.80 11.64 11.64
CA TYR A 211 -15.77 13.10 11.47
C TYR A 211 -14.90 13.77 12.53
N GLU A 212 -15.05 13.39 13.80
CA GLU A 212 -14.21 13.92 14.88
C GLU A 212 -12.73 13.67 14.64
N LEU A 213 -12.35 12.44 14.24
CA LEU A 213 -10.97 12.15 13.89
C LEU A 213 -10.53 12.93 12.65
N PHE A 214 -11.36 13.03 11.62
CA PHE A 214 -11.02 13.78 10.41
C PHE A 214 -10.73 15.26 10.74
N ASP A 215 -11.60 15.90 11.53
CA ASP A 215 -11.44 17.28 11.97
C ASP A 215 -10.18 17.47 12.83
N GLU A 216 -9.88 16.52 13.73
CA GLU A 216 -8.65 16.53 14.53
C GLU A 216 -7.40 16.45 13.63
N LEU A 217 -7.40 15.56 12.64
CA LEU A 217 -6.29 15.44 11.68
C LEU A 217 -6.16 16.71 10.83
N LYS A 218 -7.27 17.33 10.42
CA LYS A 218 -7.25 18.61 9.69
C LYS A 218 -6.74 19.76 10.54
N ALA A 219 -7.05 19.78 11.83
CA ALA A 219 -6.59 20.80 12.77
C ALA A 219 -5.14 20.59 13.24
N PHE A 220 -4.54 19.43 12.95
CA PHE A 220 -3.18 19.12 13.37
C PHE A 220 -2.16 20.10 12.76
N GLU A 221 -1.39 20.73 13.63
CA GLU A 221 -0.26 21.59 13.31
C GLU A 221 1.05 20.90 13.69
N TRP A 222 2.12 21.21 12.98
CA TRP A 222 3.45 20.69 13.28
C TRP A 222 4.44 21.85 13.40
N ASP A 223 5.09 21.96 14.55
CA ASP A 223 6.24 22.87 14.75
C ASP A 223 7.48 22.01 14.99
N GLY A 224 8.07 21.56 13.88
CA GLY A 224 9.21 20.65 13.87
C GLY A 224 10.56 21.35 13.88
N LYS A 225 11.62 20.55 13.79
CA LYS A 225 13.00 21.05 13.71
C LYS A 225 13.35 21.61 12.35
N VAL A 226 12.70 21.11 11.30
CA VAL A 226 13.02 21.43 9.90
C VAL A 226 11.86 22.12 9.22
N LYS A 227 10.62 21.71 9.52
CA LYS A 227 9.41 22.23 8.87
C LYS A 227 8.42 22.72 9.91
N LYS A 228 7.70 23.77 9.55
CA LYS A 228 6.48 24.19 10.25
C LYS A 228 5.31 23.98 9.31
N LEU A 229 4.28 23.28 9.77
CA LEU A 229 3.06 22.99 9.02
C LEU A 229 1.86 23.58 9.76
N ALA A 230 1.09 24.40 9.07
CA ALA A 230 -0.18 24.91 9.55
C ALA A 230 -1.28 23.83 9.47
N ALA A 231 -2.42 24.12 10.11
CA ALA A 231 -3.59 23.27 10.03
C ALA A 231 -3.97 22.98 8.57
N GLY A 232 -4.16 21.71 8.26
CA GLY A 232 -4.49 21.22 6.93
C GLY A 232 -3.30 20.95 6.01
N GLU A 233 -2.05 21.23 6.40
CA GLU A 233 -0.87 20.92 5.57
C GLU A 233 -0.31 19.51 5.84
N ALA A 234 -0.33 19.06 7.10
CA ALA A 234 0.08 17.70 7.47
C ALA A 234 -0.87 16.62 6.92
N PHE A 235 -2.17 16.93 6.96
CA PHE A 235 -3.26 16.12 6.41
C PHE A 235 -4.03 16.94 5.37
N PRO A 236 -3.55 16.97 4.12
CA PRO A 236 -4.08 17.86 3.09
C PRO A 236 -5.40 17.41 2.46
N TRP A 237 -6.05 16.38 3.00
CA TRP A 237 -7.33 15.88 2.49
C TRP A 237 -8.41 16.96 2.53
N HIS A 238 -9.15 17.12 1.44
CA HIS A 238 -10.25 18.09 1.36
C HIS A 238 -11.58 17.51 1.84
N HIS A 239 -11.72 16.19 1.79
CA HIS A 239 -12.98 15.51 2.09
C HIS A 239 -12.73 14.16 2.76
N ILE A 240 -13.57 13.79 3.72
CA ILE A 240 -13.46 12.54 4.49
C ILE A 240 -13.55 11.27 3.63
N GLN A 241 -14.16 11.39 2.45
CA GLN A 241 -14.25 10.29 1.48
C GLN A 241 -13.04 10.21 0.54
N GLN A 242 -12.03 11.07 0.66
CA GLN A 242 -10.83 11.01 -0.17
C GLN A 242 -9.60 11.20 0.70
N THR A 243 -9.17 10.11 1.34
CA THR A 243 -8.07 10.12 2.32
C THR A 243 -6.91 9.20 1.92
N PRO A 244 -6.32 9.36 0.70
CA PRO A 244 -5.18 8.57 0.29
C PRO A 244 -3.92 8.92 1.09
N GLN A 245 -2.89 8.07 1.02
CA GLN A 245 -1.63 8.33 1.72
C GLN A 245 -0.84 9.46 1.06
N MET A 246 -0.82 9.48 -0.27
CA MET A 246 -0.20 10.54 -1.07
C MET A 246 -1.31 11.38 -1.69
N PHE A 247 -1.26 12.70 -1.48
CA PHE A 247 -2.32 13.59 -1.91
C PHE A 247 -1.73 14.83 -2.56
N MET A 248 -2.13 15.11 -3.79
CA MET A 248 -1.81 16.32 -4.54
C MET A 248 -2.96 17.31 -4.36
N PRO A 249 -2.82 18.37 -3.54
CA PRO A 249 -3.97 19.14 -3.05
C PRO A 249 -4.70 19.94 -4.12
N THR A 250 -4.02 20.36 -5.17
CA THR A 250 -4.61 21.18 -6.25
C THR A 250 -5.10 20.33 -7.43
N LEU A 251 -4.95 19.01 -7.36
CA LEU A 251 -5.42 18.13 -8.41
C LEU A 251 -6.95 18.06 -8.39
N GLU A 252 -7.57 18.12 -9.55
CA GLU A 252 -9.01 18.03 -9.68
C GLU A 252 -9.54 16.73 -9.04
N ALA A 253 -10.58 16.85 -8.22
CA ALA A 253 -11.16 15.72 -7.50
C ALA A 253 -12.57 15.44 -8.00
N LEU A 254 -12.71 14.44 -8.88
CA LEU A 254 -13.98 13.89 -9.32
C LEU A 254 -14.11 12.46 -8.82
N PRO A 255 -15.16 12.11 -8.05
CA PRO A 255 -15.39 10.73 -7.66
C PRO A 255 -15.45 9.82 -8.88
N VAL A 256 -16.20 10.20 -9.92
CA VAL A 256 -16.32 9.47 -11.20
C VAL A 256 -16.17 10.45 -12.36
N TRP A 257 -15.42 10.06 -13.39
CA TRP A 257 -15.28 10.85 -14.61
C TRP A 257 -16.59 10.82 -15.40
N PRO A 258 -17.21 11.98 -15.67
CA PRO A 258 -18.44 12.03 -16.42
C PRO A 258 -18.19 11.65 -17.88
N ARG A 259 -19.19 11.03 -18.52
CA ARG A 259 -19.06 10.52 -19.89
C ARG A 259 -18.81 11.64 -20.91
N GLU A 260 -19.28 12.84 -20.63
CA GLU A 260 -19.07 14.05 -21.42
C GLU A 260 -17.60 14.47 -21.47
N ARG A 261 -16.77 14.01 -20.51
CA ARG A 261 -15.33 14.28 -20.42
C ARG A 261 -14.47 13.08 -20.83
N MET A 262 -15.05 12.08 -21.50
CA MET A 262 -14.32 10.88 -21.89
C MET A 262 -13.11 11.16 -22.81
N ASP A 263 -13.14 12.26 -23.58
CA ASP A 263 -12.04 12.66 -24.47
C ASP A 263 -10.77 13.10 -23.72
N GLU A 264 -10.89 13.46 -22.43
CA GLU A 264 -9.74 13.74 -21.55
C GLU A 264 -8.97 12.47 -21.16
N LEU A 265 -9.59 11.29 -21.36
CA LEU A 265 -9.02 9.99 -21.08
C LEU A 265 -8.94 9.18 -22.39
N PRO A 266 -7.90 9.36 -23.23
CA PRO A 266 -7.79 8.67 -24.52
C PRO A 266 -7.93 7.14 -24.43
N ILE A 267 -7.48 6.55 -23.30
CA ILE A 267 -7.61 5.13 -23.01
C ILE A 267 -9.08 4.65 -22.99
N TRP A 268 -10.04 5.52 -22.66
CA TRP A 268 -11.46 5.20 -22.61
C TRP A 268 -11.96 4.67 -23.95
N LYS A 269 -11.71 5.43 -25.02
CA LYS A 269 -12.15 5.07 -26.37
C LYS A 269 -11.44 3.81 -26.86
N VAL A 270 -10.15 3.67 -26.56
CA VAL A 270 -9.39 2.46 -26.89
C VAL A 270 -10.00 1.22 -26.25
N LEU A 271 -10.44 1.32 -25.00
CA LEU A 271 -11.08 0.22 -24.29
C LEU A 271 -12.43 -0.18 -24.92
N GLU A 272 -13.32 0.77 -25.17
CA GLU A 272 -14.64 0.48 -25.77
C GLU A 272 -14.52 -0.03 -27.21
N ASP A 273 -13.69 0.62 -28.05
CA ASP A 273 -13.57 0.27 -29.48
C ASP A 273 -12.96 -1.14 -29.70
N ASN A 274 -12.20 -1.66 -28.74
CA ASN A 274 -11.53 -2.97 -28.83
C ASN A 274 -12.13 -4.03 -27.88
N TYR A 275 -13.28 -3.76 -27.27
CA TYR A 275 -13.97 -4.66 -26.34
C TYR A 275 -14.03 -6.14 -26.80
N PRO A 276 -14.39 -6.47 -28.05
CA PRO A 276 -14.50 -7.87 -28.47
C PRO A 276 -13.18 -8.65 -28.33
N ILE A 277 -12.04 -7.99 -28.58
CA ILE A 277 -10.71 -8.60 -28.47
C ILE A 277 -10.38 -8.88 -27.00
N PHE A 278 -10.62 -7.90 -26.14
CA PHE A 278 -10.35 -8.03 -24.71
C PHE A 278 -11.21 -9.13 -24.08
N LEU A 279 -12.48 -9.23 -24.47
CA LEU A 279 -13.37 -10.29 -24.02
C LEU A 279 -12.90 -11.67 -24.50
N GLU A 280 -12.61 -11.82 -25.78
CA GLU A 280 -12.17 -13.09 -26.38
C GLU A 280 -10.94 -13.64 -25.63
N GLU A 281 -9.86 -12.87 -25.55
CA GLU A 281 -8.62 -13.32 -24.90
C GLU A 281 -8.78 -13.54 -23.40
N THR A 282 -9.64 -12.77 -22.72
CA THR A 282 -9.94 -13.01 -21.30
C THR A 282 -10.59 -14.37 -21.09
N LEU A 283 -11.62 -14.69 -21.87
CA LEU A 283 -12.33 -15.97 -21.74
C LEU A 283 -11.42 -17.15 -22.11
N GLU A 284 -10.61 -17.01 -23.16
CA GLU A 284 -9.63 -18.02 -23.54
C GLU A 284 -8.59 -18.26 -22.45
N ALA A 285 -8.05 -17.19 -21.85
CA ALA A 285 -7.04 -17.32 -20.79
C ALA A 285 -7.60 -18.09 -19.58
N TYR A 286 -8.79 -17.72 -19.11
CA TYR A 286 -9.44 -18.42 -18.00
C TYR A 286 -9.87 -19.85 -18.32
N ALA A 287 -10.19 -20.15 -19.59
CA ALA A 287 -10.53 -21.51 -20.02
C ALA A 287 -9.29 -22.41 -20.16
N ARG A 288 -8.16 -21.85 -20.60
CA ARG A 288 -6.93 -22.61 -20.90
C ARG A 288 -6.11 -22.90 -19.64
N ASP A 289 -5.95 -21.90 -18.78
CA ASP A 289 -5.08 -22.00 -17.61
C ASP A 289 -5.58 -21.10 -16.47
N THR A 290 -6.29 -21.70 -15.54
CA THR A 290 -6.78 -20.99 -14.35
C THR A 290 -5.67 -20.62 -13.37
N SER A 291 -4.46 -21.20 -13.50
CA SER A 291 -3.32 -20.88 -12.62
C SER A 291 -2.66 -19.53 -12.93
N LEU A 292 -3.00 -18.92 -14.07
CA LEU A 292 -2.61 -17.56 -14.41
C LEU A 292 -3.21 -16.51 -13.46
N ALA A 293 -4.35 -16.84 -12.85
CA ALA A 293 -5.08 -15.95 -11.97
C ALA A 293 -4.55 -16.08 -10.52
N GLN A 294 -4.09 -14.96 -9.97
CA GLN A 294 -3.65 -14.87 -8.57
C GLN A 294 -4.70 -14.15 -7.73
N ASP A 295 -4.68 -14.33 -6.41
CA ASP A 295 -5.55 -13.57 -5.51
C ASP A 295 -5.29 -12.06 -5.63
N ALA A 296 -6.38 -11.30 -5.76
CA ALA A 296 -6.37 -9.85 -5.84
C ALA A 296 -6.73 -9.29 -4.46
N TYR A 297 -5.79 -8.58 -3.84
CA TYR A 297 -6.02 -7.83 -2.59
C TYR A 297 -6.78 -8.64 -1.51
N PRO A 298 -6.18 -9.75 -1.01
CA PRO A 298 -6.86 -10.73 -0.15
C PRO A 298 -7.39 -10.18 1.18
N PHE A 299 -6.96 -8.98 1.58
CA PHE A 299 -7.38 -8.28 2.80
C PHE A 299 -8.61 -7.37 2.61
N LEU A 300 -9.17 -7.28 1.40
CA LEU A 300 -10.31 -6.41 1.09
C LEU A 300 -11.66 -7.14 1.01
N PHE A 301 -11.71 -8.44 1.32
CA PHE A 301 -12.95 -9.22 1.32
C PHE A 301 -12.88 -10.34 2.34
N GLN A 302 -13.98 -10.60 3.07
CA GLN A 302 -14.04 -11.64 4.10
C GLN A 302 -14.46 -13.02 3.54
N GLY A 303 -15.05 -13.05 2.34
CA GLY A 303 -15.54 -14.27 1.71
C GLY A 303 -15.72 -14.11 0.20
N GLY A 304 -15.78 -15.24 -0.51
CA GLY A 304 -15.80 -15.26 -1.97
C GLY A 304 -14.41 -15.43 -2.56
N ASN A 305 -14.22 -14.94 -3.79
CA ASN A 305 -12.96 -15.06 -4.50
C ASN A 305 -12.80 -13.89 -5.48
N TRP A 306 -11.72 -13.13 -5.30
CA TRP A 306 -11.32 -12.05 -6.18
C TRP A 306 -9.94 -12.36 -6.74
N ASN A 307 -9.86 -12.53 -8.06
CA ASN A 307 -8.60 -12.83 -8.75
C ASN A 307 -8.24 -11.77 -9.76
N GLN A 308 -6.93 -11.67 -10.02
CA GLN A 308 -6.36 -10.82 -11.05
C GLN A 308 -5.41 -11.58 -11.97
N ILE A 309 -5.37 -11.17 -13.23
CA ILE A 309 -4.27 -11.46 -14.17
C ILE A 309 -3.59 -10.12 -14.48
N LEU A 310 -2.33 -9.97 -14.08
CA LEU A 310 -1.56 -8.75 -14.36
C LEU A 310 -0.98 -8.82 -15.77
N LEU A 311 -1.29 -7.82 -16.60
CA LEU A 311 -0.76 -7.68 -17.97
C LEU A 311 0.36 -6.65 -18.03
N PHE A 312 0.25 -5.56 -17.26
CA PHE A 312 1.27 -4.52 -17.13
C PHE A 312 1.38 -4.08 -15.67
N HIS A 313 2.60 -4.05 -15.13
CA HIS A 313 2.90 -3.60 -13.77
C HIS A 313 4.39 -3.30 -13.64
N ASN A 314 4.79 -2.41 -12.72
CA ASN A 314 6.19 -2.02 -12.51
C ASN A 314 6.89 -1.61 -13.80
N ARG A 315 6.20 -0.82 -14.64
CA ARG A 315 6.67 -0.31 -15.94
C ARG A 315 6.98 -1.40 -16.97
N ASN A 316 6.55 -2.64 -16.74
CA ASN A 316 6.83 -3.78 -17.61
C ASN A 316 5.56 -4.55 -17.95
N TYR A 317 5.51 -5.05 -19.18
CA TYR A 317 4.53 -6.04 -19.59
C TYR A 317 4.93 -7.42 -19.06
N THR A 318 3.93 -8.19 -18.62
CA THR A 318 4.15 -9.51 -18.01
C THR A 318 4.25 -10.60 -19.06
N GLU A 319 4.62 -11.81 -18.63
CA GLU A 319 4.58 -12.98 -19.51
C GLU A 319 3.14 -13.33 -19.96
N ALA A 320 2.16 -13.16 -19.07
CA ALA A 320 0.74 -13.37 -19.40
C ALA A 320 0.28 -12.43 -20.53
N CYS A 321 0.77 -11.20 -20.53
CA CYS A 321 0.53 -10.24 -21.60
C CYS A 321 1.01 -10.73 -22.97
N GLU A 322 2.24 -11.26 -23.06
CA GLU A 322 2.78 -11.71 -24.35
C GLU A 322 2.18 -13.05 -24.81
N LYS A 323 1.93 -13.98 -23.88
CA LYS A 323 1.56 -15.36 -24.21
C LYS A 323 0.06 -15.62 -24.23
N SER A 324 -0.68 -15.01 -23.32
CA SER A 324 -2.10 -15.27 -23.12
C SER A 324 -2.99 -14.15 -23.65
N PHE A 325 -2.46 -12.92 -23.77
CA PHE A 325 -3.18 -11.72 -24.22
C PHE A 325 -2.48 -10.98 -25.38
N PRO A 326 -1.95 -11.67 -26.41
CA PRO A 326 -1.09 -11.04 -27.42
C PRO A 326 -1.77 -9.91 -28.20
N LYS A 327 -3.06 -10.04 -28.57
CA LYS A 327 -3.80 -9.00 -29.30
C LYS A 327 -4.10 -7.81 -28.38
N THR A 328 -4.59 -8.09 -27.16
CA THR A 328 -4.86 -7.09 -26.12
C THR A 328 -3.62 -6.25 -25.85
N CYS A 329 -2.48 -6.91 -25.64
CA CYS A 329 -1.24 -6.22 -25.35
C CYS A 329 -0.64 -5.48 -26.54
N ALA A 330 -0.82 -5.97 -27.77
CA ALA A 330 -0.43 -5.22 -28.95
C ALA A 330 -1.17 -3.87 -29.05
N ILE A 331 -2.44 -3.82 -28.62
CA ILE A 331 -3.22 -2.58 -28.54
C ILE A 331 -2.71 -1.70 -27.39
N LEU A 332 -2.62 -2.26 -26.18
CA LEU A 332 -2.29 -1.49 -24.98
C LEU A 332 -0.87 -0.93 -24.96
N LYS A 333 0.10 -1.60 -25.60
CA LYS A 333 1.48 -1.11 -25.77
C LYS A 333 1.58 0.20 -26.55
N ARG A 334 0.54 0.54 -27.30
CA ARG A 334 0.47 1.82 -28.03
C ARG A 334 0.03 2.95 -27.11
N GLU A 335 -0.65 2.61 -26.01
CA GLU A 335 -1.23 3.54 -25.04
C GLU A 335 -0.41 3.68 -23.75
N LEU A 336 0.24 2.60 -23.31
CA LEU A 336 0.99 2.56 -22.05
C LEU A 336 2.42 2.02 -22.28
N PRO A 337 3.47 2.69 -21.75
CA PRO A 337 3.48 4.06 -21.24
C PRO A 337 3.61 5.07 -22.41
N LYS A 338 2.62 5.96 -22.63
CA LYS A 338 2.76 7.10 -23.57
C LYS A 338 3.66 8.19 -22.97
N ARG A 339 4.58 8.78 -23.72
CA ARG A 339 5.79 9.39 -23.11
C ARG A 339 5.62 10.69 -22.31
N ASP A 340 4.54 11.45 -22.44
CA ASP A 340 4.52 12.82 -21.89
C ASP A 340 4.06 12.89 -20.43
N LEU A 341 2.99 12.19 -20.06
CA LEU A 341 2.51 12.10 -18.66
C LEU A 341 3.06 10.86 -17.94
N HIS A 342 3.23 9.74 -18.64
CA HIS A 342 3.59 8.46 -18.03
C HIS A 342 5.06 8.36 -17.54
N ASN A 343 5.86 9.41 -17.81
CA ASN A 343 7.23 9.55 -17.30
C ASN A 343 7.32 10.34 -16.00
N TYR A 344 6.20 10.84 -15.46
CA TYR A 344 6.24 11.52 -14.17
C TYR A 344 6.58 10.54 -13.03
N PRO A 345 7.22 11.04 -11.96
CA PRO A 345 7.61 10.21 -10.84
C PRO A 345 6.41 9.48 -10.21
N TRP A 346 6.52 8.17 -10.05
CA TRP A 346 5.46 7.36 -9.46
C TRP A 346 5.29 7.68 -7.98
N THR A 347 4.07 7.97 -7.54
CA THR A 347 3.72 8.15 -6.11
C THR A 347 3.37 6.81 -5.46
N SER A 348 3.03 5.80 -6.26
CA SER A 348 2.63 4.45 -5.88
C SER A 348 3.17 3.42 -6.88
N ASN A 349 3.41 2.19 -6.43
CA ASN A 349 3.59 1.03 -7.33
C ASN A 349 2.31 0.64 -8.11
N GLN A 350 1.20 1.31 -7.82
CA GLN A 350 -0.09 1.18 -8.50
C GLN A 350 -0.34 2.27 -9.54
N ASN A 351 0.61 3.19 -9.76
CA ASN A 351 0.42 4.34 -10.65
C ASN A 351 -0.12 3.97 -12.02
N GLU A 352 0.45 2.90 -12.60
CA GLU A 352 0.06 2.42 -13.92
C GLU A 352 0.08 0.90 -13.95
N GLN A 353 -1.08 0.32 -14.23
CA GLN A 353 -1.25 -1.12 -14.32
C GLN A 353 -2.33 -1.46 -15.32
N VAL A 354 -2.20 -2.62 -15.96
CA VAL A 354 -3.27 -3.24 -16.73
C VAL A 354 -3.50 -4.61 -16.14
N LEU A 355 -4.74 -4.91 -15.80
CA LEU A 355 -5.11 -6.17 -15.22
C LEU A 355 -6.54 -6.58 -15.58
N VAL A 356 -6.75 -7.88 -15.68
CA VAL A 356 -8.09 -8.47 -15.78
C VAL A 356 -8.51 -8.90 -14.39
N LEU A 357 -9.68 -8.45 -13.91
CA LEU A 357 -10.24 -8.90 -12.64
C LEU A 357 -11.41 -9.83 -12.86
N ARG A 358 -11.40 -10.94 -12.14
CA ARG A 358 -12.55 -11.82 -11.95
C ARG A 358 -13.04 -11.69 -10.51
N LEU A 359 -14.30 -11.31 -10.35
CA LEU A 359 -14.98 -11.31 -9.06
C LEU A 359 -16.05 -12.41 -9.07
N LYS A 360 -15.89 -13.41 -8.20
CA LYS A 360 -16.81 -14.53 -8.10
C LYS A 360 -18.15 -14.08 -7.53
N VAL A 361 -19.27 -14.68 -7.97
CA VAL A 361 -20.60 -14.45 -7.39
C VAL A 361 -20.57 -14.60 -5.86
N GLY A 362 -21.22 -13.68 -5.16
CA GLY A 362 -21.27 -13.66 -3.69
C GLY A 362 -20.03 -13.06 -3.01
N THR A 363 -19.11 -12.47 -3.78
CA THR A 363 -17.94 -11.76 -3.24
C THR A 363 -18.23 -10.26 -3.11
N ASP A 364 -17.98 -9.71 -1.93
CA ASP A 364 -18.08 -8.28 -1.67
C ASP A 364 -16.73 -7.72 -1.22
N VAL A 365 -16.31 -6.66 -1.89
CA VAL A 365 -15.09 -5.92 -1.57
C VAL A 365 -15.47 -4.81 -0.61
N GLU A 366 -14.85 -4.80 0.57
CA GLU A 366 -15.07 -3.80 1.62
C GLU A 366 -14.72 -2.38 1.15
N THR A 367 -15.29 -1.37 1.81
CA THR A 367 -14.92 0.04 1.59
C THR A 367 -13.44 0.25 1.85
N HIS A 368 -12.74 0.75 0.83
CA HIS A 368 -11.33 1.10 0.89
C HIS A 368 -11.07 2.32 0.01
N CYS A 369 -9.87 2.87 0.08
CA CYS A 369 -9.43 3.88 -0.87
C CYS A 369 -8.00 3.60 -1.34
N GLY A 370 -7.69 4.08 -2.53
CA GLY A 370 -6.42 3.93 -3.21
C GLY A 370 -5.28 4.66 -2.50
N PRO A 371 -4.02 4.40 -2.91
CA PRO A 371 -2.86 4.97 -2.25
C PRO A 371 -2.67 6.45 -2.56
N ALA A 372 -3.09 6.92 -3.75
CA ALA A 372 -2.86 8.30 -4.20
C ALA A 372 -3.99 8.84 -5.10
N ASN A 373 -4.23 10.16 -5.09
CA ASN A 373 -5.27 10.82 -5.92
C ASN A 373 -4.86 11.12 -7.37
N ASN A 374 -3.60 10.86 -7.73
CA ASN A 374 -3.13 10.97 -9.12
C ASN A 374 -3.34 9.70 -9.96
N ILE A 375 -4.14 8.74 -9.46
CA ILE A 375 -4.36 7.43 -10.08
C ILE A 375 -5.85 7.22 -10.31
N LEU A 376 -6.26 7.17 -11.57
CA LEU A 376 -7.61 6.81 -11.97
C LEU A 376 -7.71 5.31 -12.20
N ASN A 377 -8.81 4.70 -11.78
CA ASN A 377 -9.20 3.36 -12.20
C ASN A 377 -10.14 3.49 -13.40
N VAL A 378 -9.77 2.93 -14.54
CA VAL A 378 -10.58 2.90 -15.76
C VAL A 378 -11.00 1.45 -16.03
N HIS A 379 -12.28 1.15 -15.82
CA HIS A 379 -12.80 -0.21 -15.93
C HIS A 379 -13.65 -0.39 -17.16
N LEU A 380 -13.31 -1.35 -18.00
CA LEU A 380 -14.18 -1.88 -19.04
C LEU A 380 -14.94 -3.10 -18.53
N GLY A 381 -16.26 -3.08 -18.61
CA GLY A 381 -17.10 -4.27 -18.37
C GLY A 381 -16.87 -5.33 -19.42
N LEU A 382 -16.38 -6.52 -19.05
CA LEU A 382 -16.14 -7.60 -20.02
C LEU A 382 -17.32 -8.56 -20.11
N LYS A 383 -17.66 -9.20 -18.98
CA LYS A 383 -18.71 -10.23 -18.89
C LYS A 383 -19.30 -10.29 -17.50
N GLY A 384 -20.58 -10.66 -17.38
CA GLY A 384 -21.19 -11.00 -16.08
C GLY A 384 -21.39 -9.76 -15.21
N THR A 385 -21.66 -8.61 -15.83
CA THR A 385 -21.78 -7.33 -15.12
C THR A 385 -23.13 -7.16 -14.42
N LYS A 386 -24.14 -7.94 -14.80
CA LYS A 386 -25.50 -7.86 -14.26
C LYS A 386 -25.52 -8.13 -12.76
N GLY A 387 -26.04 -7.16 -12.00
CA GLY A 387 -26.17 -7.22 -10.54
C GLY A 387 -24.93 -6.73 -9.78
N ALA A 388 -23.80 -6.55 -10.46
CA ALA A 388 -22.60 -6.00 -9.84
C ALA A 388 -22.73 -4.47 -9.66
N LYS A 389 -22.33 -3.98 -8.49
CA LYS A 389 -22.41 -2.54 -8.14
C LYS A 389 -21.04 -2.02 -7.73
N LEU A 390 -20.66 -0.87 -8.27
CA LEU A 390 -19.55 -0.04 -7.80
C LEU A 390 -20.15 1.08 -6.97
N ILE A 391 -19.63 1.32 -5.79
CA ILE A 391 -19.97 2.50 -5.00
C ILE A 391 -18.69 3.30 -4.86
N VAL A 392 -18.71 4.55 -5.30
CA VAL A 392 -17.61 5.50 -5.13
C VAL A 392 -18.19 6.72 -4.42
N ALA A 393 -17.56 7.13 -3.32
CA ALA A 393 -18.10 8.16 -2.45
C ALA A 393 -19.54 7.82 -2.02
N ASN A 394 -20.52 8.64 -2.38
CA ASN A 394 -21.94 8.44 -2.08
C ASN A 394 -22.77 7.94 -3.26
N GLU A 395 -22.14 7.61 -4.38
CA GLU A 395 -22.83 7.30 -5.63
C GLU A 395 -22.65 5.83 -6.01
N THR A 396 -23.71 5.25 -6.57
CA THR A 396 -23.75 3.83 -6.98
C THR A 396 -23.85 3.73 -8.49
N TYR A 397 -22.99 2.89 -9.06
CA TYR A 397 -22.84 2.64 -10.49
C TYR A 397 -22.95 1.14 -10.77
N GLY A 398 -23.46 0.78 -11.95
CA GLY A 398 -23.47 -0.59 -12.45
C GLY A 398 -22.56 -0.70 -13.67
N TRP A 399 -21.84 -1.82 -13.81
CA TRP A 399 -21.08 -2.06 -15.03
C TRP A 399 -22.00 -2.49 -16.18
N GLU A 400 -21.67 -2.04 -17.38
CA GLU A 400 -22.25 -2.50 -18.63
C GLU A 400 -21.18 -3.18 -19.47
N GLU A 401 -21.52 -4.30 -20.11
CA GLU A 401 -20.59 -5.00 -21.00
C GLU A 401 -20.23 -4.11 -22.19
N GLY A 402 -18.95 -4.00 -22.49
CA GLY A 402 -18.43 -3.13 -23.55
C GLY A 402 -18.41 -1.64 -23.22
N LYS A 403 -18.73 -1.24 -21.98
CA LYS A 403 -18.70 0.15 -21.53
C LYS A 403 -17.68 0.38 -20.43
N VAL A 404 -17.13 1.60 -20.44
CA VAL A 404 -16.15 2.03 -19.46
C VAL A 404 -16.82 2.85 -18.34
N ILE A 405 -16.32 2.64 -17.11
CA ILE A 405 -16.49 3.54 -15.98
C ILE A 405 -15.08 3.94 -15.53
N ALA A 406 -14.80 5.24 -15.47
CA ALA A 406 -13.54 5.78 -14.97
C ALA A 406 -13.77 6.57 -13.69
N TRP A 407 -12.92 6.40 -12.68
CA TRP A 407 -13.08 7.05 -11.39
C TRP A 407 -11.74 7.28 -10.70
N ASP A 408 -11.71 8.23 -9.77
CA ASP A 408 -10.55 8.44 -8.92
C ASP A 408 -10.53 7.38 -7.80
N GLY A 409 -9.52 6.50 -7.86
CA GLY A 409 -9.37 5.41 -6.92
C GLY A 409 -9.06 5.88 -5.50
N SER A 410 -8.69 7.14 -5.27
CA SER A 410 -8.41 7.68 -3.95
C SER A 410 -9.67 8.02 -3.13
N PHE A 411 -10.84 8.05 -3.76
CA PHE A 411 -12.09 8.12 -3.04
C PHE A 411 -12.39 6.77 -2.35
N ASP A 412 -13.15 6.81 -1.26
CA ASP A 412 -13.74 5.63 -0.67
C ASP A 412 -14.59 4.91 -1.72
N HIS A 413 -14.31 3.64 -1.92
CA HIS A 413 -15.07 2.82 -2.85
C HIS A 413 -15.18 1.37 -2.38
N ARG A 414 -16.23 0.71 -2.85
CA ARG A 414 -16.51 -0.70 -2.60
C ARG A 414 -17.17 -1.33 -3.82
N VAL A 415 -17.12 -2.66 -3.88
CA VAL A 415 -17.72 -3.43 -4.97
C VAL A 415 -18.62 -4.51 -4.39
N HIS A 416 -19.88 -4.53 -4.80
CA HIS A 416 -20.83 -5.57 -4.42
C HIS A 416 -21.08 -6.55 -5.56
N CYS A 417 -21.09 -7.84 -5.22
CA CYS A 417 -21.47 -8.93 -6.12
C CYS A 417 -22.38 -9.97 -5.45
N LEU A 418 -23.11 -9.58 -4.39
CA LEU A 418 -24.14 -10.42 -3.75
C LEU A 418 -25.33 -10.73 -4.67
N GLU A 419 -25.67 -9.79 -5.55
CA GLU A 419 -26.78 -9.90 -6.52
C GLU A 419 -26.30 -10.30 -7.92
N CYS A 420 -25.01 -10.65 -8.07
CA CYS A 420 -24.46 -11.10 -9.35
C CYS A 420 -25.09 -12.43 -9.78
N VAL A 421 -25.39 -12.53 -11.08
CA VAL A 421 -25.98 -13.75 -11.67
C VAL A 421 -24.89 -14.76 -12.08
N GLU A 422 -23.70 -14.25 -12.42
CA GLU A 422 -22.52 -15.04 -12.78
C GLU A 422 -21.24 -14.28 -12.39
N ASP A 423 -20.09 -14.93 -12.55
CA ASP A 423 -18.81 -14.30 -12.23
C ASP A 423 -18.57 -13.08 -13.12
N ARG A 424 -18.16 -11.98 -12.50
CA ARG A 424 -17.92 -10.72 -13.19
C ARG A 424 -16.48 -10.63 -13.64
N TYR A 425 -16.28 -10.31 -14.91
CA TYR A 425 -14.99 -10.03 -15.51
C TYR A 425 -14.94 -8.56 -15.95
N ILE A 426 -13.83 -7.90 -15.64
CA ILE A 426 -13.53 -6.56 -16.11
C ILE A 426 -12.07 -6.45 -16.53
N MET A 427 -11.77 -5.51 -17.41
CA MET A 427 -10.40 -5.02 -17.61
C MET A 427 -10.26 -3.71 -16.84
N MET A 428 -9.30 -3.65 -15.93
CA MET A 428 -8.92 -2.43 -15.22
C MET A 428 -7.61 -1.92 -15.81
N VAL A 429 -7.62 -0.65 -16.17
CA VAL A 429 -6.42 0.14 -16.44
C VAL A 429 -6.29 1.19 -15.36
N ARG A 430 -5.21 1.11 -14.56
CA ARG A 430 -4.80 2.22 -13.71
C ARG A 430 -4.07 3.24 -14.57
N TYR A 431 -4.60 4.45 -14.60
CA TYR A 431 -4.20 5.51 -15.52
C TYR A 431 -3.79 6.74 -14.72
N MET A 432 -2.69 7.37 -15.10
CA MET A 432 -2.29 8.63 -14.47
C MET A 432 -3.36 9.69 -14.70
N HIS A 433 -3.72 10.42 -13.66
CA HIS A 433 -4.71 11.47 -13.74
C HIS A 433 -4.29 12.54 -14.78
N PRO A 434 -5.16 12.91 -15.76
CA PRO A 434 -4.76 13.75 -16.90
C PRO A 434 -4.37 15.18 -16.51
N GLY A 435 -4.92 15.69 -15.40
CA GLY A 435 -4.58 16.99 -14.83
C GLY A 435 -3.25 17.06 -14.06
N VAL A 436 -2.48 15.96 -13.96
CA VAL A 436 -1.18 16.00 -13.27
C VAL A 436 -0.21 16.87 -14.07
N THR A 437 0.55 17.70 -13.35
CA THR A 437 1.59 18.58 -13.90
C THR A 437 2.80 18.54 -12.97
N PRO A 438 3.98 19.04 -13.39
CA PRO A 438 5.16 19.09 -12.53
C PRO A 438 4.88 19.85 -11.22
N ASP A 439 4.10 20.94 -11.25
CA ASP A 439 3.85 21.77 -10.07
C ASP A 439 3.11 21.03 -8.94
N HIS A 440 2.39 19.94 -9.25
CA HIS A 440 1.79 19.07 -8.23
C HIS A 440 2.84 18.30 -7.40
N TYR A 441 4.10 18.26 -7.85
CA TYR A 441 5.23 17.69 -7.12
C TYR A 441 6.06 18.74 -6.38
N ARG A 442 5.76 20.04 -6.54
CA ARG A 442 6.47 21.14 -5.88
C ARG A 442 6.39 20.97 -4.35
N GLY A 443 7.48 21.33 -3.66
CA GLY A 443 7.64 21.08 -2.23
C GLY A 443 8.09 19.66 -1.87
N SER A 444 8.28 18.78 -2.86
CA SER A 444 8.95 17.49 -2.72
C SER A 444 10.24 17.47 -3.53
N ARG A 445 11.24 16.70 -3.08
CA ARG A 445 12.45 16.34 -3.83
C ARG A 445 12.40 14.90 -4.33
N GLN A 446 11.53 14.08 -3.74
CA GLN A 446 11.24 12.72 -4.16
C GLN A 446 9.79 12.35 -3.85
N THR A 447 9.27 11.34 -4.55
CA THR A 447 8.11 10.58 -4.09
C THR A 447 8.58 9.43 -3.20
N HIS A 448 7.65 8.64 -2.68
CA HIS A 448 8.01 7.40 -1.99
C HIS A 448 8.84 6.42 -2.85
N TYR A 449 8.71 6.47 -4.18
CA TYR A 449 9.30 5.47 -5.08
C TYR A 449 10.45 6.02 -5.92
N GLU A 450 10.44 7.30 -6.27
CA GLU A 450 11.30 7.86 -7.30
C GLU A 450 11.77 9.27 -6.92
N LYS A 451 13.02 9.59 -7.25
CA LYS A 451 13.52 10.97 -7.16
C LYS A 451 12.87 11.83 -8.23
N LEU A 452 12.61 13.09 -7.93
CA LEU A 452 12.11 14.01 -8.94
C LEU A 452 13.21 14.40 -9.95
N PRO A 453 12.85 14.76 -11.19
CA PRO A 453 13.79 15.27 -12.17
C PRO A 453 14.57 16.49 -11.66
N ALA A 454 15.89 16.48 -11.83
CA ALA A 454 16.75 17.59 -11.37
C ALA A 454 16.38 18.93 -12.01
N GLU A 455 15.93 18.90 -13.28
CA GLU A 455 15.47 20.08 -14.01
C GLU A 455 14.25 20.77 -13.38
N TRP A 456 13.36 20.02 -12.72
CA TRP A 456 12.21 20.59 -12.00
C TRP A 456 12.69 21.28 -10.73
N LEU A 457 13.56 20.62 -9.97
CA LEU A 457 14.12 21.15 -8.73
C LEU A 457 14.93 22.43 -8.98
N GLU A 458 15.82 22.43 -9.99
CA GLU A 458 16.60 23.61 -10.37
C GLU A 458 15.73 24.77 -10.85
N LYS A 459 14.60 24.47 -11.49
CA LYS A 459 13.63 25.48 -11.92
C LYS A 459 12.95 26.11 -10.70
N TRP A 460 12.38 25.29 -9.81
CA TRP A 460 11.67 25.79 -8.63
C TRP A 460 12.60 26.50 -7.64
N ASP A 461 13.80 25.98 -7.39
CA ASP A 461 14.80 26.64 -6.54
C ASP A 461 15.12 28.06 -7.05
N LYS A 462 15.12 28.29 -8.37
CA LYS A 462 15.33 29.62 -8.97
C LYS A 462 14.09 30.52 -8.91
N GLU A 463 12.90 29.94 -8.95
CA GLU A 463 11.64 30.69 -8.82
C GLU A 463 11.45 31.14 -7.38
N ASP A 464 11.61 30.22 -6.42
CA ASP A 464 11.47 30.51 -4.99
C ASP A 464 12.47 31.56 -4.50
N LEU A 465 13.68 31.62 -5.09
CA LEU A 465 14.66 32.67 -4.78
C LEU A 465 14.27 34.07 -5.29
N LYS A 466 13.52 34.16 -6.40
CA LYS A 466 13.08 35.45 -6.95
C LYS A 466 11.93 36.03 -6.14
N ASP A 467 11.03 35.19 -5.68
CA ASP A 467 9.89 35.62 -4.86
C ASP A 467 10.36 36.22 -3.52
N VAL A 468 11.52 35.77 -2.99
CA VAL A 468 12.14 36.36 -1.79
C VAL A 468 12.81 37.72 -2.07
N ASP A 469 13.39 37.91 -3.26
CA ASP A 469 14.06 39.16 -3.63
C ASP A 469 13.06 40.28 -4.00
N ASP A 470 11.85 39.94 -4.46
CA ASP A 470 10.79 40.92 -4.79
C ASP A 470 9.96 41.37 -3.55
N ASP A 471 10.04 40.64 -2.44
CA ASP A 471 9.40 40.97 -1.15
C ASP A 471 10.31 41.76 -0.16
N LEU A 472 11.56 42.04 -0.56
CA LEU A 472 12.55 42.87 0.16
C LEU A 472 12.69 44.26 -0.46
#